data_AF-A0A3D4GTM2-F1
#
_entry.id   AF-A0A3D4GTM2-F1
#
_cell.length_a   1.000
_cell.length_b   1.000
_cell.length_c   1.000
_cell.angle_alpha   90.00
_cell.angle_beta   90.00
_cell.angle_gamma   90.00
#
_symmetry.space_group_name_H-M   'P 1'
#
loop_
_entity.id
_entity.type
_entity.pdbx_description
1 polymer ?
#
loop_
_entity_poly.entity_id
_entity_poly.type
_entity_poly.pdbx_seq_one_letter_code
_entity_poly.pdbx_strand_id
1 'polypeptide(L)'
;MLSLKLLPKTFVRYHRALSWARVLNVAKVGTSFLLSRLLRRDIRMGRPFILMVEPTNLCNLKCPLCPSGNGGLTRPRGTMEFDAFRRVFEDQANHLLLLMLWNQGEPFINKNLTDMVRLASEHNVPTIT
;
A
#
# COMPACT_ATOMS: atom_id res chain seq x y z
N MET A 1 -14.21 6.58 -16.11
CA MET A 1 -13.54 7.80 -16.61
C MET A 1 -13.50 8.82 -15.48
N LEU A 2 -12.32 9.26 -15.02
CA LEU A 2 -12.23 10.41 -14.12
C LEU A 2 -12.81 11.63 -14.85
N SER A 3 -13.80 12.29 -14.28
CA SER A 3 -14.29 13.55 -14.85
C SER A 3 -13.14 14.54 -14.91
N LEU A 4 -12.89 15.18 -16.06
CA LEU A 4 -11.83 16.19 -16.20
C LEU A 4 -11.97 17.31 -15.15
N LYS A 5 -13.20 17.56 -14.66
CA LYS A 5 -13.50 18.51 -13.59
C LYS A 5 -12.84 18.17 -12.25
N LEU A 6 -12.45 16.90 -12.03
CA LEU A 6 -11.81 16.44 -10.80
C LEU A 6 -10.28 16.56 -10.87
N LEU A 7 -9.68 16.73 -12.06
CA LEU A 7 -8.23 16.81 -12.23
C LEU A 7 -7.56 17.88 -11.35
N PRO A 8 -8.09 19.12 -11.24
CA PRO A 8 -7.46 20.14 -10.40
C PRO A 8 -7.45 19.73 -8.92
N LYS A 9 -8.56 19.16 -8.43
CA LYS A 9 -8.69 18.70 -7.04
C LYS A 9 -7.77 17.52 -6.75
N THR A 10 -7.70 16.56 -7.67
CA THR A 10 -6.82 15.40 -7.57
C THR A 10 -5.35 15.83 -7.58
N PHE A 11 -4.98 16.77 -8.46
CA PHE A 11 -3.62 17.29 -8.52
C PHE A 11 -3.23 17.99 -7.22
N VAL A 12 -4.04 18.93 -6.72
CA VAL A 12 -3.78 19.60 -5.44
C VAL A 12 -3.61 18.59 -4.30
N ARG A 13 -4.42 17.53 -4.28
CA ARG A 13 -4.37 16.50 -3.23
C ARG A 13 -3.16 15.56 -3.32
N TYR A 14 -2.71 15.21 -4.53
CA TYR A 14 -1.73 14.14 -4.74
C TYR A 14 -0.41 14.57 -5.40
N HIS A 15 -0.22 15.84 -5.78
CA HIS A 15 1.02 16.30 -6.41
C HIS A 15 2.27 16.00 -5.55
N ARG A 16 2.17 16.11 -4.22
CA ARG A 16 3.28 15.78 -3.30
C ARG A 16 3.64 14.30 -3.31
N ALA A 17 2.72 13.44 -3.72
CA ALA A 17 2.98 12.02 -3.86
C ALA A 17 3.82 11.70 -5.12
N LEU A 18 3.93 12.62 -6.08
CA LEU A 18 4.60 12.42 -7.38
C LEU A 18 6.04 12.97 -7.38
N SER A 19 6.88 12.48 -6.47
CA SER A 19 8.32 12.81 -6.51
C SER A 19 9.00 12.22 -7.75
N TRP A 20 10.12 12.81 -8.17
CA TRP A 20 10.91 12.30 -9.29
C TRP A 20 11.30 10.83 -9.10
N ALA A 21 11.69 10.43 -7.90
CA ALA A 21 12.03 9.05 -7.59
C ALA A 21 10.86 8.08 -7.84
N ARG A 22 9.62 8.49 -7.51
CA ARG A 22 8.41 7.70 -7.72
C ARG A 22 7.99 7.65 -9.18
N VAL A 23 8.05 8.77 -9.89
CA VAL A 23 7.77 8.83 -11.33
C VAL A 23 8.74 7.95 -12.12
N LEU A 24 10.04 8.05 -11.83
CA LEU A 24 11.07 7.19 -12.43
C LEU A 24 10.86 5.72 -12.07
N ASN A 25 10.43 5.43 -10.84
CA ASN A 25 10.13 4.06 -10.43
C ASN A 25 8.95 3.46 -11.22
N VAL A 26 7.86 4.21 -11.38
CA VAL A 26 6.72 3.79 -12.20
C VAL A 26 7.11 3.60 -13.66
N ALA A 27 7.93 4.51 -14.21
CA ALA A 27 8.46 4.36 -15.56
C ALA A 27 9.29 3.08 -15.70
N LYS A 28 10.18 2.79 -14.74
CA LYS A 28 10.96 1.54 -14.70
C LYS A 28 10.05 0.31 -14.68
N VAL A 29 9.02 0.28 -13.82
CA VAL A 29 8.10 -0.85 -13.73
C VAL A 29 7.28 -1.01 -15.01
N GLY A 30 6.80 0.08 -15.60
CA GLY A 30 6.10 0.08 -16.88
C GLY A 30 6.98 -0.45 -18.03
N THR A 31 8.20 0.05 -18.15
CA THR A 31 9.20 -0.45 -19.11
C THR A 31 9.51 -1.92 -18.87
N SER A 32 9.67 -2.34 -17.61
CA SER A 32 9.87 -3.73 -17.21
C SER A 32 8.76 -4.63 -17.77
N PHE A 33 7.49 -4.23 -17.59
CA PHE A 33 6.34 -4.98 -18.08
C PHE A 33 6.34 -5.07 -19.61
N LEU A 34 6.59 -3.95 -20.30
CA LEU A 34 6.62 -3.91 -21.76
C LEU A 34 7.73 -4.80 -22.34
N LEU A 35 8.94 -4.72 -21.78
CA LEU A 35 10.08 -5.54 -22.20
C LEU A 35 9.84 -7.02 -21.90
N SER A 36 9.33 -7.35 -20.71
CA SER A 36 8.98 -8.72 -20.35
C SER A 36 7.97 -9.33 -21.32
N ARG A 37 6.94 -8.54 -21.70
CA ARG A 37 5.92 -8.95 -22.66
C ARG A 37 6.48 -9.12 -24.07
N LEU A 38 7.34 -8.20 -24.52
CA LEU A 38 7.91 -8.23 -25.87
C LEU A 38 8.95 -9.35 -26.04
N LEU A 39 9.84 -9.51 -25.07
CA LEU A 39 10.96 -10.45 -25.12
C LEU A 39 10.61 -11.83 -24.55
N ARG A 40 9.40 -12.01 -23.98
CA ARG A 40 8.93 -13.24 -23.33
C ARG A 40 9.92 -13.76 -22.28
N ARG A 41 10.52 -12.85 -21.51
CA ARG A 41 11.46 -13.14 -20.43
C ARG A 41 11.04 -12.38 -19.19
N ASP A 42 11.38 -12.91 -18.02
CA ASP A 42 11.13 -12.24 -16.75
C ASP A 42 12.17 -11.13 -16.54
N ILE A 43 11.81 -9.91 -16.92
CA ILE A 43 12.60 -8.70 -16.71
C ILE A 43 11.93 -7.92 -15.59
N ARG A 44 12.69 -7.68 -14.51
CA ARG A 44 12.24 -6.99 -13.29
C ARG A 44 13.07 -5.74 -13.05
N MET A 45 12.47 -4.58 -13.26
CA MET A 45 13.07 -3.26 -13.04
C MET A 45 12.16 -2.43 -12.12
N GLY A 46 12.78 -1.67 -11.22
CA GLY A 46 12.07 -0.85 -10.25
C GLY A 46 11.66 -1.62 -8.98
N ARG A 47 10.91 -0.94 -8.12
CA ARG A 47 10.37 -1.43 -6.84
C ARG A 47 8.84 -1.31 -6.84
N PRO A 48 8.12 -2.00 -5.94
CA PRO A 48 6.69 -1.82 -5.78
C PRO A 48 6.34 -0.34 -5.55
N PHE A 49 5.36 0.17 -6.30
CA PHE A 49 4.85 1.53 -6.13
C PHE A 49 3.52 1.56 -5.37
N ILE A 50 2.97 0.40 -5.01
CA ILE A 50 1.83 0.24 -4.12
C ILE A 50 2.23 -0.81 -3.09
N LEU A 51 1.99 -0.54 -1.82
CA LEU A 51 2.23 -1.46 -0.72
C LEU A 51 0.92 -1.72 0.02
N MET A 52 0.62 -2.99 0.27
CA MET A 52 -0.47 -3.39 1.16
C MET A 52 0.15 -3.94 2.44
N VAL A 53 -0.22 -3.38 3.58
CA VAL A 53 0.17 -3.85 4.91
C VAL A 53 -1.10 -4.18 5.67
N GLU A 54 -1.08 -5.31 6.38
CA GLU A 54 -2.14 -5.68 7.29
C GLU A 54 -1.74 -5.28 8.73
N PRO A 55 -2.36 -4.25 9.33
CA PRO A 55 -1.99 -3.83 10.68
C PRO A 55 -2.34 -4.88 11.73
N THR A 56 -3.38 -5.68 11.50
CA THR A 56 -3.79 -6.79 12.35
C THR A 56 -4.67 -7.74 11.54
N ASN A 57 -4.68 -9.02 11.88
CA ASN A 57 -5.62 -10.00 11.33
C ASN A 57 -6.84 -10.25 12.23
N LEU A 58 -6.96 -9.50 13.32
CA LEU A 58 -8.13 -9.52 14.18
C LEU A 58 -9.25 -8.71 13.52
N CYS A 59 -10.49 -9.18 13.63
CA CYS A 59 -11.68 -8.48 13.16
C CYS A 59 -12.81 -8.68 14.18
N ASN A 60 -13.61 -7.63 14.42
CA ASN A 60 -14.81 -7.69 15.26
C ASN A 60 -16.04 -8.24 14.52
N LEU A 61 -15.98 -8.35 13.20
CA LEU A 61 -17.04 -8.93 12.35
C LEU A 61 -16.78 -10.40 12.04
N LYS A 62 -17.86 -11.13 11.71
CA LYS A 62 -17.86 -12.56 11.39
C LYS A 62 -18.47 -12.85 10.02
N CYS A 63 -17.97 -12.16 8.99
CA CYS A 63 -18.49 -12.30 7.63
C CYS A 63 -18.26 -13.73 7.10
N PRO A 64 -19.30 -14.44 6.60
CA PRO A 64 -19.20 -15.86 6.23
C PRO A 64 -18.26 -16.13 5.05
N LEU A 65 -18.05 -15.13 4.18
CA LEU A 65 -17.18 -15.22 3.00
C LEU A 65 -15.73 -14.77 3.27
N CYS A 66 -15.42 -14.24 4.45
CA CYS A 66 -14.07 -13.77 4.79
C CYS A 66 -13.33 -14.83 5.61
N PRO A 67 -12.09 -15.21 5.27
CA PRO A 67 -11.32 -16.19 6.03
C PRO A 67 -11.08 -15.77 7.50
N SER A 68 -11.01 -14.47 7.78
CA SER A 68 -10.89 -13.95 9.16
C SER A 68 -12.20 -14.12 9.95
N GLY A 69 -13.34 -13.88 9.30
CA GLY A 69 -14.66 -13.96 9.92
C GLY A 69 -15.23 -15.37 10.06
N ASN A 70 -14.93 -16.26 9.10
CA ASN A 70 -15.41 -17.65 9.09
C ASN A 70 -14.47 -18.64 9.80
N GLY A 71 -13.33 -18.17 10.31
CA GLY A 71 -12.36 -18.99 11.03
C GLY A 71 -11.44 -19.84 10.13
N GLY A 72 -11.40 -19.58 8.82
CA GLY A 72 -10.56 -20.28 7.85
C GLY A 72 -9.10 -19.84 7.82
N LEU A 73 -8.70 -18.83 8.59
CA LEU A 73 -7.29 -18.44 8.71
C LEU A 73 -6.47 -19.48 9.49
N THR A 74 -5.49 -20.09 8.83
CA THR A 74 -4.55 -21.05 9.45
C THR A 74 -3.30 -20.40 10.03
N ARG A 75 -2.99 -19.16 9.63
CA ARG A 75 -1.85 -18.40 10.17
C ARG A 75 -2.13 -17.87 11.57
N PRO A 76 -1.09 -17.70 12.43
CA PRO A 76 -1.26 -17.16 13.77
C PRO A 76 -1.95 -15.80 13.78
N ARG A 77 -2.84 -15.59 14.76
CA ARG A 77 -3.43 -14.26 15.00
C ARG A 77 -2.41 -13.32 15.60
N GLY A 78 -2.42 -12.07 15.18
CA GLY A 78 -1.45 -11.09 15.60
C GLY A 78 -1.77 -9.68 15.15
N THR A 79 -1.16 -8.73 15.85
CA THR A 79 -1.17 -7.31 15.55
C THR A 79 0.26 -6.89 15.26
N MET A 80 0.45 -6.13 14.18
CA MET A 80 1.76 -5.64 13.78
C MET A 80 2.22 -4.53 14.73
N GLU A 81 3.40 -4.72 15.31
CA GLU A 81 4.08 -3.69 16.09
C GLU A 81 4.52 -2.52 15.20
N PHE A 82 4.48 -1.31 15.73
CA PHE A 82 4.80 -0.10 14.96
C PHE A 82 6.22 -0.11 14.42
N ASP A 83 7.21 -0.60 15.19
CA ASP A 83 8.60 -0.67 14.72
C ASP A 83 8.79 -1.65 13.56
N ALA A 84 8.03 -2.76 13.54
CA ALA A 84 8.04 -3.69 12.43
C ALA A 84 7.46 -3.03 11.16
N PHE A 85 6.35 -2.31 11.31
CA PHE A 85 5.78 -1.50 10.22
C PHE A 85 6.78 -0.46 9.71
N ARG A 86 7.37 0.33 10.61
CA ARG A 86 8.32 1.39 10.29
C ARG A 86 9.45 0.88 9.40
N ARG A 87 10.10 -0.23 9.80
CA ARG A 87 11.21 -0.82 9.05
C ARG A 87 10.82 -1.20 7.63
N VAL A 88 9.66 -1.83 7.46
CA VAL A 88 9.15 -2.25 6.14
C VAL A 88 8.73 -1.04 5.29
N PHE A 89 8.07 -0.07 5.91
CA PHE A 89 7.57 1.12 5.23
C PHE A 89 8.72 2.02 4.75
N GLU A 90 9.68 2.34 5.62
CA GLU A 90 10.77 3.28 5.31
C GLU A 90 11.68 2.75 4.18
N ASP A 91 11.91 1.44 4.08
CA ASP A 91 12.66 0.83 2.95
C ASP A 91 11.96 1.02 1.59
N GLN A 92 10.65 1.24 1.57
CA GLN A 92 9.86 1.37 0.34
C GLN A 92 9.34 2.80 0.10
N ALA A 93 9.26 3.65 1.12
CA ALA A 93 8.56 4.94 1.11
C ALA A 93 8.95 5.87 -0.06
N ASN A 94 10.21 5.84 -0.49
CA ASN A 94 10.71 6.66 -1.60
C ASN A 94 10.16 6.24 -2.98
N HIS A 95 9.53 5.08 -3.08
CA HIS A 95 8.99 4.50 -4.32
C HIS A 95 7.47 4.36 -4.32
N LEU A 96 6.82 4.50 -3.16
CA LEU A 96 5.38 4.31 -3.00
C LEU A 96 4.55 5.50 -3.45
N LEU A 97 3.55 5.22 -4.30
CA LEU A 97 2.46 6.13 -4.63
C LEU A 97 1.23 5.93 -3.74
N LEU A 98 1.09 4.75 -3.12
CA LEU A 98 -0.07 4.40 -2.31
C LEU A 98 0.30 3.34 -1.27
N LEU A 99 -0.18 3.54 -0.04
CA LEU A 99 -0.16 2.57 1.03
C LEU A 99 -1.59 2.15 1.37
N MET A 100 -1.88 0.85 1.31
CA MET A 100 -3.14 0.26 1.77
C MET A 100 -2.92 -0.40 3.12
N LEU A 101 -3.73 -0.07 4.11
CA LEU A 101 -3.60 -0.54 5.50
C LEU A 101 -4.72 -1.52 5.84
N TRP A 102 -4.99 -2.51 5.00
CA TRP A 102 -6.03 -3.51 5.23
C TRP A 102 -5.76 -4.78 4.43
N ASN A 103 -6.30 -5.91 4.91
CA ASN A 103 -6.42 -7.15 4.14
C ASN A 103 -7.43 -8.12 4.81
N GLN A 104 -6.97 -8.96 5.75
CA GLN A 104 -7.78 -9.99 6.43
C GLN A 104 -7.94 -9.69 7.93
N GLY A 105 -8.33 -8.46 8.25
CA GLY A 105 -8.58 -7.97 9.60
C GLY A 105 -9.19 -6.58 9.55
N GLU A 106 -9.46 -6.02 10.73
CA GLU A 106 -9.98 -4.67 10.88
C GLU A 106 -8.84 -3.74 11.35
N PRO A 107 -8.33 -2.84 10.48
CA PRO A 107 -7.18 -2.00 10.82
C PRO A 107 -7.39 -1.15 12.07
N PHE A 108 -8.61 -0.69 12.35
CA PHE A 108 -8.92 0.13 13.52
C PHE A 108 -8.77 -0.61 14.86
N ILE A 109 -8.60 -1.94 14.86
CA ILE A 109 -8.26 -2.70 16.07
C ILE A 109 -6.79 -2.51 16.47
N ASN A 110 -5.89 -2.19 15.53
CA ASN A 110 -4.50 -1.89 15.86
C ASN A 110 -4.39 -0.46 16.44
N LYS A 111 -4.01 -0.37 17.72
CA LYS A 111 -3.83 0.91 18.44
C LYS A 111 -2.80 1.85 17.78
N ASN A 112 -1.84 1.30 17.04
CA ASN A 112 -0.78 2.04 16.37
C ASN A 112 -1.18 2.53 14.96
N LEU A 113 -2.40 2.25 14.47
CA LEU A 113 -2.81 2.59 13.11
C LEU A 113 -2.61 4.08 12.78
N THR A 114 -2.95 4.97 13.71
CA THR A 114 -2.82 6.42 13.51
C THR A 114 -1.36 6.85 13.40
N ASP A 115 -0.44 6.19 14.12
CA ASP A 115 1.00 6.43 13.99
C ASP A 115 1.54 5.90 12.67
N MET A 116 1.04 4.76 12.18
CA MET A 116 1.34 4.24 10.84
C MET A 116 0.92 5.22 9.74
N VAL A 117 -0.29 5.77 9.84
CA VAL A 117 -0.81 6.79 8.93
C VAL A 117 -0.01 8.09 9.00
N ARG A 118 0.38 8.52 10.21
CA ARG A 118 1.23 9.71 10.41
C ARG A 118 2.58 9.54 9.74
N LEU A 119 3.27 8.42 9.97
CA LEU A 119 4.56 8.12 9.34
C LEU A 119 4.47 8.14 7.81
N ALA A 120 3.39 7.58 7.25
CA ALA A 120 3.14 7.62 5.81
C ALA A 120 2.92 9.04 5.29
N SER A 121 2.15 9.85 6.04
CA SER A 121 1.87 11.25 5.71
C SER A 121 3.14 12.12 5.73
N GLU A 122 4.03 11.91 6.70
CA GLU A 122 5.34 12.59 6.78
C GLU A 122 6.20 12.32 5.53
N HIS A 123 6.06 11.13 4.93
CA HIS A 123 6.72 10.75 3.69
C HIS A 123 5.93 11.14 2.42
N ASN A 124 4.87 11.93 2.54
CA ASN A 124 3.96 12.26 1.45
C ASN A 124 3.42 11.01 0.71
N VAL A 125 3.19 9.91 1.43
CA VAL A 125 2.56 8.70 0.89
C VAL A 125 1.08 8.70 1.26
N PRO A 126 0.17 8.75 0.27
CA PRO A 126 -1.26 8.60 0.51
C PRO A 126 -1.61 7.23 1.10
N THR A 127 -2.57 7.22 2.03
CA THR A 127 -3.05 6.01 2.70
C THR A 127 -4.52 5.73 2.38
N ILE A 128 -4.88 4.45 2.27
CA ILE A 128 -6.27 3.97 2.24
C ILE A 128 -6.43 2.88 3.30
N THR A 129 -7.48 2.98 4.11
CA THR A 129 -7.91 1.95 5.07
C THR A 129 -9.24 1.40 4.63
#